data_AF-A0A6I5R4S9-F1
#
_entry.id   AF-A0A6I5R4S9-F1
#
_cell.length_a   1.000
_cell.length_b   1.000
_cell.length_c   1.000
_cell.angle_alpha   90.00
_cell.angle_beta   90.00
_cell.angle_gamma   90.00
#
_symmetry.space_group_name_H-M   'P 1'
#
loop_
_entity.id
_entity.type
_entity.pdbx_description
1 polymer ?
#
loop_
_entity_poly.entity_id
_entity_poly.type
_entity_poly.pdbx_seq_one_letter_code
_entity_poly.pdbx_strand_id
1 'polypeptide(L)'
;MTALNSFNTSTVPRQPRNRFQSQQLLMFGKKDRARVVRDILPERRGRISWSNTTWFAISNDNLGIPAGTVVELLAREGNTWLVKAVTDENVSSSAA
;
A
#
# COMPACT_ATOMS: atom_id res chain seq x y z
N MET A 1 16.89 -41.96 61.95
CA MET A 1 17.76 -41.12 61.10
C MET A 1 17.26 -41.29 59.66
N THR A 2 16.18 -40.61 59.28
CA THR A 2 16.10 -39.27 58.68
C THR A 2 16.36 -39.28 57.16
N ALA A 3 15.23 -39.24 56.42
CA ALA A 3 14.91 -38.57 55.16
C ALA A 3 15.83 -38.65 53.92
N LEU A 4 15.28 -39.20 52.83
CA LEU A 4 15.54 -38.92 51.41
C LEU A 4 14.24 -39.28 50.66
N ASN A 5 13.72 -38.60 49.64
CA ASN A 5 13.99 -37.32 49.01
C ASN A 5 12.72 -36.97 48.22
N SER A 6 12.31 -35.71 48.29
CA SER A 6 11.22 -35.13 47.50
C SER A 6 11.67 -34.91 46.05
N PHE A 7 10.90 -35.40 45.08
CA PHE A 7 10.95 -34.90 43.71
C PHE A 7 9.52 -34.65 43.21
N ASN A 8 9.08 -33.40 43.39
CA ASN A 8 7.91 -32.85 42.73
C ASN A 8 8.22 -32.71 41.23
N THR A 9 7.49 -33.44 40.39
CA THR A 9 7.50 -33.24 38.94
C THR A 9 6.70 -31.99 38.59
N SER A 10 7.37 -30.84 38.53
CA SER A 10 6.77 -29.62 37.99
C SER A 10 6.77 -29.70 36.45
N THR A 11 5.68 -30.21 35.90
CA THR A 11 5.40 -30.16 34.47
C THR A 11 5.15 -28.70 34.08
N VAL A 12 6.15 -28.05 33.49
CA VAL A 12 6.02 -26.73 32.89
C VAL A 12 5.28 -26.88 31.56
N PRO A 13 4.05 -26.35 31.39
CA PRO A 13 3.47 -26.26 30.06
C PRO A 13 4.22 -25.17 29.28
N ARG A 14 4.89 -25.58 28.19
CA ARG A 14 5.46 -24.66 27.20
C ARG A 14 4.31 -23.87 26.56
N GLN A 15 4.13 -22.63 27.00
CA GLN A 15 3.26 -21.68 26.29
C GLN A 15 3.83 -21.45 24.88
N PRO A 16 3.03 -21.57 23.80
CA PRO A 16 3.43 -21.08 22.49
C PRO A 16 3.55 -19.56 22.57
N ARG A 17 4.80 -19.10 22.50
CA ARG A 17 5.16 -17.70 22.44
C ARG A 17 4.78 -17.15 21.06
N ASN A 18 3.67 -16.41 21.06
CA ASN A 18 3.52 -15.15 20.32
C ASN A 18 3.15 -15.18 18.82
N ARG A 19 2.15 -14.34 18.54
CA ARG A 19 2.11 -13.36 17.44
C ARG A 19 1.86 -13.87 16.01
N PHE A 20 0.71 -14.49 15.80
CA PHE A 20 -0.04 -14.19 14.58
C PHE A 20 -0.71 -12.82 14.75
N GLN A 21 0.06 -11.74 14.61
CA GLN A 21 -0.49 -10.50 14.08
C GLN A 21 -0.76 -10.78 12.61
N SER A 22 -1.92 -11.37 12.31
CA SER A 22 -2.50 -11.32 10.97
C SER A 22 -2.58 -9.84 10.63
N GLN A 23 -1.68 -9.47 9.72
CA GLN A 23 -1.43 -8.12 9.31
C GLN A 23 -2.74 -7.48 8.90
N GLN A 24 -2.94 -6.29 9.46
CA GLN A 24 -3.94 -5.31 9.10
C GLN A 24 -4.45 -5.54 7.67
N LEU A 25 -5.72 -5.94 7.59
CA LEU A 25 -6.56 -5.66 6.46
C LEU A 25 -6.57 -4.12 6.32
N LEU A 26 -5.55 -3.57 5.67
CA LEU A 26 -5.46 -2.14 5.38
C LEU A 26 -6.58 -1.85 4.39
N MET A 27 -7.71 -1.48 4.99
CA MET A 27 -8.73 -0.59 4.48
C MET A 27 -8.41 -0.11 3.06
N PHE A 28 -8.94 -0.80 2.06
CA PHE A 28 -9.15 -0.28 0.69
C PHE A 28 -10.21 0.85 0.70
N GLY A 29 -10.15 1.74 1.68
CA GLY A 29 -11.10 2.83 1.92
C GLY A 29 -10.48 4.22 1.74
N LYS A 30 -9.15 4.33 1.63
CA LYS A 30 -8.48 5.55 1.20
C LYS A 30 -7.98 5.32 -0.22
N LYS A 31 -8.54 6.07 -1.16
CA LYS A 31 -8.00 6.18 -2.52
C LYS A 31 -6.57 6.73 -2.40
N ASP A 32 -5.57 5.85 -2.47
CA ASP A 32 -4.18 6.28 -2.39
C ASP A 32 -3.87 7.13 -3.61
N ARG A 33 -3.50 8.39 -3.36
CA ARG A 33 -3.17 9.36 -4.40
C ARG A 33 -1.66 9.51 -4.51
N ALA A 34 -1.18 9.59 -5.74
CA ALA A 34 0.21 9.85 -6.08
C ALA A 34 0.30 11.03 -7.03
N ARG A 35 1.48 11.64 -7.12
CA ARG A 35 1.73 12.73 -8.07
C ARG A 35 2.61 12.24 -9.20
N VAL A 36 2.22 12.51 -10.45
CA VAL A 36 3.06 12.20 -11.62
C VAL A 36 4.26 13.15 -11.61
N VAL A 37 5.46 12.59 -11.61
CA VAL A 37 6.73 13.33 -11.68
C VAL A 37 7.27 13.35 -13.11
N ARG A 38 6.92 12.33 -13.90
CA ARG A 38 7.26 12.22 -15.31
C ARG A 38 6.06 11.68 -16.08
N ASP A 39 5.77 12.30 -17.21
CA ASP A 39 4.67 11.96 -18.11
C ASP A 39 4.54 10.44 -18.30
N ILE A 40 3.29 9.97 -18.16
CA ILE A 40 2.89 8.60 -18.46
C ILE A 40 2.26 8.65 -19.84
N LEU A 41 2.74 7.87 -20.79
CA LEU A 41 2.16 7.78 -22.14
C LEU A 41 1.60 6.36 -22.36
N PRO A 42 0.67 6.16 -23.30
CA PRO A 42 0.01 4.87 -23.52
C PRO A 42 0.99 3.72 -23.78
N GLU A 43 2.09 3.99 -24.47
CA GLU A 43 3.12 3.01 -24.82
C GLU A 43 4.39 3.14 -23.96
N ARG A 44 4.40 4.07 -23.00
CA ARG A 44 5.60 4.40 -22.22
C ARG A 44 5.30 4.62 -20.75
N ARG A 45 5.95 3.81 -19.92
CA ARG A 45 5.92 3.96 -18.45
C ARG A 45 6.40 5.35 -18.06
N GLY A 46 5.60 6.03 -17.24
CA GLY A 46 5.98 7.28 -16.59
C GLY A 46 6.54 7.03 -15.19
N ARG A 47 6.59 8.10 -14.39
CA ARG A 47 7.00 8.03 -12.99
C ARG A 47 6.07 8.80 -12.09
N ILE A 48 5.79 8.23 -10.93
CA ILE A 48 4.99 8.85 -9.88
C ILE A 48 5.80 8.96 -8.59
N SER A 49 5.48 9.95 -7.77
CA SER A 49 5.95 10.06 -6.39
C SER A 49 4.82 9.65 -5.46
N TRP A 50 5.08 8.61 -4.67
CA TRP A 50 4.18 8.09 -3.65
C TRP A 50 4.96 7.69 -2.42
N SER A 51 4.54 8.14 -1.24
CA SER A 51 5.23 7.90 0.04
C SER A 51 6.74 8.25 0.00
N ASN A 52 7.05 9.43 -0.55
CA ASN A 52 8.43 9.92 -0.73
C ASN A 52 9.35 9.01 -1.58
N THR A 53 8.77 8.07 -2.32
CA THR A 53 9.49 7.13 -3.19
C THR A 53 9.00 7.30 -4.62
N THR A 54 9.93 7.25 -5.58
CA THR A 54 9.57 7.31 -7.00
C THR A 54 9.32 5.90 -7.53
N TRP A 55 8.16 5.71 -8.16
CA TRP A 55 7.77 4.43 -8.73
C TRP A 55 7.49 4.55 -10.23
N PHE A 56 7.59 3.41 -10.94
CA PHE A 56 7.09 3.34 -12.32
C PHE A 56 5.56 3.29 -12.32
N ALA A 57 4.95 3.91 -13.33
CA ALA A 57 3.50 3.90 -13.48
C ALA A 57 3.06 3.76 -14.94
N ILE A 58 1.91 3.12 -15.14
CA ILE A 58 1.19 3.01 -16.40
C ILE A 58 -0.25 3.49 -16.21
N SER A 59 -0.81 4.06 -17.27
CA SER A 59 -2.20 4.53 -17.28
C SER A 59 -3.11 3.34 -17.51
N ASN A 60 -4.05 3.10 -16.60
CA ASN A 60 -5.07 2.05 -16.77
C ASN A 60 -5.91 2.27 -18.04
N ASP A 61 -6.20 3.54 -18.34
CA ASP A 61 -7.10 3.91 -19.43
C ASP A 61 -6.36 4.09 -20.76
N ASN A 62 -5.05 3.75 -20.83
CA ASN A 62 -4.17 4.02 -21.97
C ASN A 62 -4.21 5.48 -22.44
N LEU A 63 -4.40 6.42 -21.51
CA LEU A 63 -4.35 7.86 -21.77
C LEU A 63 -3.00 8.44 -21.33
N GLY A 64 -2.55 9.46 -22.06
CA GLY A 64 -1.39 10.27 -21.66
C GLY A 64 -1.71 11.10 -20.42
N ILE A 65 -0.90 10.97 -19.37
CA ILE A 65 -1.04 11.73 -18.11
C ILE A 65 0.21 12.60 -17.96
N PRO A 66 0.09 13.94 -18.02
CA PRO A 66 1.23 14.83 -17.89
C PRO A 66 1.80 14.84 -16.47
N ALA A 67 3.07 15.21 -16.35
CA ALA A 67 3.71 15.47 -15.08
C ALA A 67 3.00 16.59 -14.32
N GLY A 68 2.94 16.44 -12.99
CA GLY A 68 2.23 17.33 -12.10
C GLY A 68 0.81 16.86 -11.75
N THR A 69 0.19 16.02 -12.58
CA THR A 69 -1.16 15.48 -12.36
C THR A 69 -1.22 14.57 -11.13
N VAL A 70 -2.32 14.67 -10.38
CA VAL A 70 -2.63 13.76 -9.29
C VAL A 70 -3.36 12.55 -9.86
N VAL A 71 -2.88 11.36 -9.50
CA VAL A 71 -3.42 10.09 -9.96
C VAL A 71 -3.85 9.23 -8.77
N GLU A 72 -4.85 8.40 -8.99
CA GLU A 72 -5.30 7.36 -8.07
C GLU A 72 -4.54 6.07 -8.37
N LEU A 73 -3.99 5.45 -7.33
CA LEU A 73 -3.36 4.14 -7.40
C LEU A 73 -4.45 3.07 -7.39
N LEU A 74 -4.56 2.31 -8.48
CA LEU A 74 -5.58 1.27 -8.62
C LEU A 74 -5.03 -0.10 -8.22
N ALA A 75 -3.89 -0.47 -8.83
CA ALA A 75 -3.27 -1.77 -8.64
C ALA A 75 -1.75 -1.67 -8.81
N ARG A 76 -1.04 -2.74 -8.45
CA ARG A 76 0.40 -2.84 -8.61
C ARG A 76 0.78 -4.14 -9.31
N GLU A 77 1.52 -4.01 -10.39
CA GLU A 77 2.07 -5.11 -11.18
C GLU A 77 3.60 -5.12 -11.03
N GLY A 78 4.09 -5.91 -10.07
CA GLY A 78 5.51 -5.99 -9.75
C GLY A 78 6.08 -4.65 -9.28
N ASN A 79 6.88 -4.00 -10.14
CA ASN A 79 7.49 -2.69 -9.86
C ASN A 79 6.78 -1.51 -10.55
N THR A 80 5.60 -1.76 -11.13
CA THR A 80 4.82 -0.74 -11.86
C THR A 80 3.46 -0.57 -11.19
N TRP A 81 3.06 0.68 -10.94
CA TRP A 81 1.72 1.02 -10.49
C TRP A 81 0.79 1.23 -11.69
N LEU A 82 -0.38 0.63 -11.62
CA LEU A 82 -1.50 0.93 -12.47
C LEU A 82 -2.23 2.12 -11.87
N VAL A 83 -2.29 3.23 -12.61
CA VAL A 83 -2.84 4.48 -12.11
C VAL A 83 -3.90 5.05 -13.04
N LYS A 84 -4.80 5.86 -12.46
CA LYS A 84 -5.82 6.60 -13.20
C LYS A 84 -5.75 8.08 -12.84
N ALA A 85 -5.87 8.95 -13.84
CA ALA A 85 -5.93 10.39 -13.59
C ALA A 85 -7.15 10.73 -12.74
N VAL A 86 -6.95 11.50 -11.66
CA VAL A 86 -8.06 12.09 -10.93
C VAL A 86 -8.41 13.37 -11.65
N THR A 87 -9.39 13.30 -12.56
CA THR A 87 -10.03 14.50 -13.09
C THR A 87 -10.77 15.12 -11.91
N ASP A 88 -10.33 16.29 -11.48
CA ASP A 88 -11.03 17.03 -10.43
C ASP A 88 -12.34 17.56 -11.05
N GLU A 89 -13.39 16.74 -11.04
CA GLU A 89 -14.72 17.13 -11.51
C GLU A 89 -15.43 18.06 -10.52
N ASN A 90 -14.71 18.60 -9.52
CA ASN A 90 -15.23 19.54 -8.53
C ASN A 90 -14.81 20.99 -8.83
N VAL A 91 -14.81 21.37 -10.12
CA VAL A 91 -14.56 22.75 -10.56
C VAL A 91 -15.68 23.24 -11.50
N SER A 92 -16.94 22.87 -11.24
CA SER A 92 -18.05 23.29 -12.12
C SER A 92 -19.32 23.80 -11.44
N SER A 93 -19.28 24.27 -10.18
CA SER A 93 -20.49 24.89 -9.60
C SER A 93 -20.21 25.98 -8.56
N SER A 94 -19.46 27.05 -8.90
CA SER A 94 -19.51 28.29 -8.12
C SER A 94 -19.10 29.54 -8.91
N ALA A 95 -19.62 29.67 -10.14
CA ALA A 95 -19.52 30.92 -10.90
C ALA A 95 -20.79 31.15 -11.72
N ALA A 96 -21.83 31.68 -11.08
CA ALA A 96 -22.81 32.65 -11.59
C ALA A 96 -23.95 32.80 -10.58
#